data_AF-A0A7S1EB52-F1
#
_entry.id   AF-A0A7S1EB52-F1
#
_cell.length_a   1.000
_cell.length_b   1.000
_cell.length_c   1.000
_cell.angle_alpha   90.00
_cell.angle_beta   90.00
_cell.angle_gamma   90.00
#
_symmetry.space_group_name_H-M   'P 1'
#
loop_
_entity.id
_entity.type
_entity.pdbx_description
1 polymer ?
#
loop_
_entity_poly.entity_id
_entity_poly.type
_entity_poly.pdbx_seq_one_letter_code
_entity_poly.pdbx_strand_id
1 'polypeptide(L)'
;ITLALLARFGIAVKREGWSAFVIPAGSRYVSPGEVFVEGDASSASYFVGLGAIAAVDAPIRIEGVGSESLQGDVRFAEAAAAMGAVVKTGPNWLEVRRGAWPLKGI
;
A
#
# COMPACT_ATOMS: atom_id res chain seq x y z
N ILE A 1 10.04 0.61 0.86
CA ILE A 1 9.81 1.68 1.86
C ILE A 1 11.09 2.50 2.09
N THR A 2 12.13 2.00 2.76
CA THR A 2 13.31 2.80 3.17
C THR A 2 13.96 3.64 2.05
N LEU A 3 14.27 3.05 0.89
CA LEU A 3 14.93 3.78 -0.20
C LEU A 3 14.07 4.91 -0.77
N ALA A 4 12.76 4.69 -0.86
CA ALA A 4 11.84 5.70 -1.38
C ALA A 4 11.60 6.83 -0.36
N LEU A 5 11.59 6.51 0.94
CA LEU A 5 11.59 7.54 1.99
C LEU A 5 12.88 8.37 1.95
N LEU A 6 14.04 7.71 1.86
CA LEU A 6 15.33 8.38 1.68
C LEU A 6 15.33 9.33 0.46
N ALA A 7 14.80 8.87 -0.67
CA ALA A 7 14.66 9.70 -1.87
C ALA A 7 13.74 10.91 -1.65
N ARG A 8 12.60 10.75 -0.94
CA ARG A 8 11.71 11.87 -0.57
C ARG A 8 12.42 12.93 0.27
N PHE A 9 13.41 12.55 1.07
CA PHE A 9 14.25 13.47 1.84
C PHE A 9 15.58 13.84 1.14
N GLY A 10 15.66 13.68 -0.18
CA GLY A 10 16.79 14.14 -0.98
C GLY A 10 18.00 13.19 -1.02
N ILE A 11 17.89 11.98 -0.47
CA ILE A 11 18.97 10.99 -0.46
C ILE A 11 18.78 10.00 -1.62
N ALA A 12 19.56 10.17 -2.69
CA ALA A 12 19.57 9.26 -3.83
C ALA A 12 20.49 8.05 -3.57
N VAL A 13 19.92 6.97 -3.03
CA VAL A 13 20.66 5.71 -2.77
C VAL A 13 20.84 4.93 -4.08
N LYS A 14 22.08 4.57 -4.41
CA LYS A 14 22.36 3.61 -5.50
C LYS A 14 22.13 2.19 -4.99
N ARG A 15 21.27 1.44 -5.68
CA ARG A 15 21.00 0.03 -5.38
C ARG A 15 21.80 -0.88 -6.32
N GLU A 16 22.63 -1.74 -5.75
CA GLU A 16 23.39 -2.77 -6.49
C GLU A 16 22.77 -4.14 -6.17
N GLY A 17 21.70 -4.48 -6.90
CA GLY A 17 20.88 -5.65 -6.61
C GLY A 17 20.31 -5.61 -5.20
N TRP A 18 20.41 -6.73 -4.48
CA TRP A 18 20.07 -6.83 -3.06
C TRP A 18 21.30 -7.06 -2.18
N SER A 19 22.51 -7.02 -2.76
CA SER A 19 23.77 -7.26 -2.06
C SER A 19 24.38 -5.99 -1.47
N ALA A 20 24.11 -4.82 -2.08
CA ALA A 20 24.62 -3.56 -1.56
C ALA A 20 23.72 -2.36 -1.87
N PHE A 21 23.76 -1.37 -0.97
CA PHE A 21 23.14 -0.06 -1.10
C PHE A 21 24.21 0.99 -0.80
N VAL A 22 24.47 1.88 -1.76
CA VAL A 22 25.52 2.90 -1.66
C VAL A 22 24.88 4.27 -1.51
N ILE A 23 25.19 4.94 -0.39
CA ILE A 23 24.80 6.33 -0.14
C ILE A 23 25.94 7.24 -0.58
N PRO A 24 25.73 8.18 -1.53
CA PRO A 24 26.78 9.08 -1.97
C PRO A 24 27.35 9.91 -0.83
N ALA A 25 28.68 10.07 -0.80
CA ALA A 25 29.34 10.94 0.16
C ALA A 25 28.81 12.37 0.04
N GLY A 26 28.62 13.05 1.18
CA GLY A 26 28.08 14.41 1.21
C GLY A 26 26.55 14.51 1.05
N SER A 27 25.83 13.38 1.00
CA SER A 27 24.36 13.38 1.04
C SER A 27 23.85 14.12 2.28
N ARG A 28 22.79 14.93 2.11
CA ARG A 28 22.15 15.69 3.19
C ARG A 28 20.65 15.52 3.10
N TYR A 29 20.01 15.32 4.24
CA TYR A 29 18.56 15.31 4.30
C TYR A 29 18.03 16.70 3.98
N VAL A 30 17.05 16.75 3.09
CA VAL A 30 16.27 17.94 2.76
C VAL A 30 14.83 17.64 3.14
N SER A 31 14.20 18.52 3.92
CA SER A 31 12.79 18.36 4.25
C SER A 31 11.94 18.50 2.98
N PRO A 32 10.98 17.59 2.72
CA PRO A 32 10.00 17.78 1.67
C PRO A 32 8.95 18.85 2.03
N GLY A 33 9.03 19.46 3.22
CA GLY A 33 8.03 20.38 3.76
C GLY A 33 6.90 19.60 4.42
N GLU A 34 6.11 18.90 3.61
CA GLU A 34 5.01 18.05 4.07
C GLU A 34 5.31 16.58 3.77
N VAL A 35 4.90 15.70 4.69
CA VAL A 35 4.93 14.26 4.47
C VAL A 35 3.66 13.64 5.00
N PHE A 36 2.97 12.89 4.16
CA PHE A 36 1.82 12.11 4.60
C PHE A 36 2.32 10.82 5.25
N VAL A 37 1.94 10.59 6.50
CA VAL A 37 2.20 9.32 7.18
C VAL A 37 1.10 8.35 6.74
N GLU A 38 1.48 7.41 5.89
CA GLU A 38 0.59 6.36 5.41
C GLU A 38 0.02 5.55 6.58
N GLY A 39 -1.22 5.08 6.42
CA GLY A 39 -1.85 4.17 7.36
C GLY A 39 -1.07 2.87 7.50
N ASP A 40 -1.36 2.10 8.54
CA ASP A 40 -0.74 0.79 8.73
C ASP A 40 -1.31 -0.23 7.74
N ALA A 41 -0.50 -0.52 6.73
CA ALA A 41 -0.64 -1.59 5.76
C ALA A 41 -1.19 -2.90 6.31
N SER A 42 -0.53 -3.38 7.37
CA SER A 42 -0.73 -4.70 7.93
C SER A 42 -2.11 -4.78 8.59
N SER A 43 -2.51 -3.74 9.31
CA SER A 43 -3.84 -3.61 9.91
C SER A 43 -4.93 -3.40 8.87
N ALA A 44 -4.66 -2.65 7.79
CA ALA A 44 -5.61 -2.44 6.71
C ALA A 44 -6.03 -3.75 6.03
N SER A 45 -5.13 -4.75 5.97
CA SER A 45 -5.41 -6.07 5.40
C SER A 45 -6.59 -6.80 6.07
N TYR A 46 -6.80 -6.58 7.38
CA TYR A 46 -7.94 -7.16 8.10
C TYR A 46 -9.27 -6.60 7.60
N PHE A 47 -9.33 -5.29 7.34
CA PHE A 47 -10.52 -4.64 6.81
C PHE A 47 -10.74 -4.99 5.33
N VAL A 48 -9.68 -5.21 4.57
CA VAL A 48 -9.77 -5.78 3.21
C VAL A 48 -10.40 -7.16 3.26
N GLY A 49 -9.91 -8.05 4.14
CA GLY A 49 -10.46 -9.39 4.32
C GLY A 49 -11.92 -9.36 4.77
N LEU A 50 -12.24 -8.50 5.74
CA LEU A 50 -13.62 -8.28 6.20
C LEU A 50 -14.53 -7.83 5.05
N GLY A 51 -14.07 -6.88 4.23
CA GLY A 51 -14.79 -6.41 3.05
C GLY A 51 -15.01 -7.52 2.03
N ALA A 52 -13.99 -8.32 1.77
CA ALA A 52 -14.05 -9.42 0.81
C ALA A 52 -15.02 -10.54 1.24
N ILE A 53 -15.15 -10.79 2.55
CA ILE A 53 -15.93 -11.91 3.11
C ILE A 53 -17.37 -11.51 3.47
N ALA A 54 -17.54 -10.35 4.10
CA ALA A 54 -18.78 -10.01 4.82
C ALA A 54 -19.51 -8.77 4.28
N ALA A 55 -18.88 -7.91 3.49
CA ALA A 55 -19.50 -6.68 3.02
C ALA A 55 -20.40 -6.92 1.80
N VAL A 56 -21.68 -7.21 2.05
CA VAL A 56 -22.69 -7.54 1.03
C VAL A 56 -23.45 -6.30 0.56
N ASP A 57 -24.01 -5.55 1.52
CA ASP A 57 -24.94 -4.45 1.22
C ASP A 57 -24.21 -3.14 0.89
N ALA A 58 -23.07 -2.90 1.56
CA ALA A 58 -22.25 -1.71 1.39
C ALA A 58 -20.75 -2.07 1.46
N PRO A 59 -19.89 -1.39 0.67
CA PRO A 59 -18.45 -1.59 0.76
C PRO A 59 -17.88 -1.06 2.08
N ILE A 60 -16.76 -1.65 2.50
CA ILE A 60 -15.93 -1.09 3.57
C ILE A 60 -14.91 -0.15 2.93
N ARG A 61 -14.93 1.10 3.38
CA ARG A 61 -13.97 2.12 2.98
C ARG A 61 -12.87 2.23 4.03
N ILE A 62 -11.62 2.20 3.58
CA ILE A 62 -10.43 2.30 4.42
C ILE A 62 -9.63 3.51 3.92
N GLU A 63 -9.42 4.47 4.81
CA GLU A 63 -8.70 5.71 4.55
C GLU A 63 -7.22 5.58 4.95
N GLY A 64 -6.35 6.39 4.34
CA GLY A 64 -4.91 6.40 4.64
C GLY A 64 -4.11 5.31 3.91
N VAL A 65 -4.78 4.50 3.08
CA VAL A 65 -4.18 3.42 2.27
C VAL A 65 -4.79 3.48 0.87
N GLY A 66 -3.97 3.61 -0.16
CA GLY A 66 -4.44 3.84 -1.52
C GLY A 66 -3.39 3.54 -2.58
N SER A 67 -3.67 3.93 -3.82
CA SER A 67 -2.79 3.66 -4.96
C SER A 67 -1.41 4.34 -4.86
N GLU A 68 -1.31 5.41 -4.06
CA GLU A 68 -0.06 6.14 -3.84
C GLU A 68 0.70 5.68 -2.58
N SER A 69 0.18 4.66 -1.87
CA SER A 69 0.86 4.09 -0.70
C SER A 69 2.18 3.46 -1.10
N LEU A 70 3.25 3.84 -0.38
CA LEU A 70 4.57 3.25 -0.50
C LEU A 70 4.65 1.87 0.18
N GLN A 71 3.70 1.60 1.09
CA GLN A 71 3.53 0.31 1.73
C GLN A 71 2.81 -0.69 0.80
N GLY A 72 3.08 -1.98 0.98
CA GLY A 72 2.73 -3.08 0.05
C GLY A 72 1.23 -3.42 -0.08
N ASP A 73 0.36 -2.51 0.33
CA ASP A 73 -1.06 -2.68 0.62
C ASP A 73 -1.85 -2.90 -0.67
N VAL A 74 -1.37 -2.24 -1.73
CA VAL A 74 -1.88 -2.40 -3.09
C VAL A 74 -1.84 -3.87 -3.50
N ARG A 75 -0.78 -4.61 -3.15
CA ARG A 75 -0.67 -6.03 -3.52
C ARG A 75 -1.65 -6.93 -2.78
N PHE A 76 -1.99 -6.60 -1.54
CA PHE A 76 -2.99 -7.38 -0.79
C PHE A 76 -4.40 -7.11 -1.33
N ALA A 77 -4.70 -5.86 -1.65
CA ALA A 77 -5.94 -5.47 -2.30
C ALA A 77 -6.07 -6.10 -3.71
N GLU A 78 -4.99 -6.16 -4.48
CA GLU A 78 -4.90 -6.89 -5.75
C GLU A 78 -5.14 -8.39 -5.58
N ALA A 79 -4.55 -9.01 -4.55
CA ALA A 79 -4.78 -10.42 -4.24
C ALA A 79 -6.26 -10.68 -3.91
N ALA A 80 -6.87 -9.85 -3.06
CA ALA A 80 -8.30 -9.95 -2.74
C ALA A 80 -9.18 -9.81 -4.00
N ALA A 81 -8.84 -8.88 -4.89
CA ALA A 81 -9.51 -8.71 -6.17
C ALA A 81 -9.36 -9.95 -7.07
N ALA A 82 -8.17 -10.53 -7.16
CA ALA A 82 -7.89 -11.75 -7.93
C ALA A 82 -8.65 -12.97 -7.36
N MET A 83 -8.82 -13.04 -6.04
CA MET A 83 -9.65 -14.04 -5.38
C MET A 83 -11.17 -13.84 -5.63
N GLY A 84 -11.57 -12.68 -6.17
CA GLY A 84 -12.93 -12.38 -6.60
C GLY A 84 -13.65 -11.31 -5.77
N ALA A 85 -12.98 -10.64 -4.84
CA ALA A 85 -13.54 -9.46 -4.18
C ALA A 85 -13.68 -8.30 -5.19
N VAL A 86 -14.60 -7.37 -4.93
CA VAL A 86 -14.65 -6.12 -5.69
C VAL A 86 -13.90 -5.06 -4.92
N VAL A 87 -12.79 -4.61 -5.48
CA VAL A 87 -11.90 -3.60 -4.90
C VAL A 87 -11.91 -2.36 -5.78
N LYS A 88 -12.03 -1.19 -5.15
CA LYS A 88 -11.79 0.12 -5.78
C LYS A 88 -10.72 0.84 -4.99
N THR A 89 -9.85 1.56 -5.68
CA THR A 89 -8.77 2.33 -5.07
C THR A 89 -8.84 3.78 -5.53
N GLY A 90 -8.59 4.70 -4.61
CA GLY A 90 -8.26 6.08 -4.89
C GLY A 90 -6.85 6.42 -4.37
N PRO A 91 -6.45 7.69 -4.44
CA PRO A 91 -5.09 8.10 -4.08
C PRO A 91 -4.68 7.70 -2.65
N ASN A 92 -5.59 7.89 -1.69
CA ASN A 92 -5.34 7.66 -0.27
C ASN A 92 -6.46 6.87 0.42
N TRP A 93 -7.25 6.12 -0.36
CA TRP A 93 -8.31 5.28 0.17
C TRP A 93 -8.51 4.05 -0.69
N LEU A 94 -9.12 3.02 -0.12
CA LEU A 94 -9.60 1.85 -0.84
C LEU A 94 -10.97 1.39 -0.31
N GLU A 95 -11.80 0.87 -1.21
CA GLU A 95 -13.11 0.32 -0.93
C GLU A 95 -13.12 -1.16 -1.31
N VAL A 96 -13.56 -2.01 -0.40
CA VAL A 96 -13.66 -3.44 -0.63
C VAL A 96 -15.07 -3.90 -0.31
N ARG A 97 -15.66 -4.66 -1.22
CA ARG A 97 -16.91 -5.38 -0.99
C ARG A 97 -16.79 -6.82 -1.46
N ARG A 98 -17.70 -7.66 -0.97
CA ARG A 98 -17.81 -9.03 -1.42
C ARG A 98 -18.21 -9.05 -2.89
N GLY A 99 -17.44 -9.78 -3.69
CA GLY A 99 -17.73 -10.04 -5.09
C GLY A 99 -18.20 -11.48 -5.28
N ALA A 100 -17.41 -12.26 -6.02
CA ALA A 100 -17.64 -13.69 -6.18
C ALA A 100 -17.63 -14.40 -4.82
N TRP A 101 -18.56 -15.33 -4.62
CA TRP A 101 -18.65 -16.11 -3.39
C TRP A 101 -18.94 -17.60 -3.70
N PRO A 102 -18.19 -18.55 -3.11
CA PRO A 102 -17.01 -18.34 -2.26
C PRO A 102 -15.85 -17.68 -3.05
N LEU A 103 -14.92 -17.05 -2.32
CA LEU A 103 -13.67 -16.57 -2.92
C LEU A 103 -12.88 -17.75 -3.52
N LYS A 104 -12.07 -17.46 -4.54
CA LYS A 104 -11.22 -18.44 -5.23
C LYS A 104 -9.79 -18.34 -4.73
N GLY A 105 -9.09 -19.47 -4.64
CA GLY A 105 -7.64 -19.47 -4.44
C GLY A 105 -6.90 -18.91 -5.66
N ILE A 106 -5.72 -18.32 -5.44
CA ILE A 106 -4.82 -17.75 -6.45
C ILE A 106 -3.45 -18.40 -6.36
#